data_AF-A0A346Q1C4-F1
#
_entry.id   AF-A0A346Q1C4-F1
#
_cell.length_a   1.000
_cell.length_b   1.000
_cell.length_c   1.000
_cell.angle_alpha   90.00
_cell.angle_beta   90.00
_cell.angle_gamma   90.00
#
_symmetry.space_group_name_H-M   'P 1'
#
loop_
_entity.id
_entity.type
_entity.pdbx_description
1 polymer ?
#
loop_
_entity_poly.entity_id
_entity_poly.type
_entity_poly.pdbx_seq_one_letter_code
_entity_poly.pdbx_strand_id
1 'polypeptide(L)'
;MINSLVLLQETFTNGYRAGALDLISLASILSGIFVIVSKNPIVSVLFLIGLFLSIACYLLVLGLNFLGLSYLLVYVGAVTILFLFILMLINVRISELLSQTSNSLPLGLLVTLSFSYFVYQVLPHPAQDLYGLDAMETSGYLDGFISGVAPYSSISASSSGSGSEVMFVTSKIWDGSLAETTHITSIGNIMYTSYSIWLIITSIILLLAMVGAIVITIKQKD
;
A
#
# COMPACT_ATOMS: atom_id res chain seq x y z
N MET A 1 -21.11 22.79 28.98
CA MET A 1 -20.53 21.51 29.46
C MET A 1 -19.41 21.13 28.51
N ILE A 2 -18.23 20.84 29.07
CA ILE A 2 -17.04 20.36 28.36
C ILE A 2 -17.41 19.20 27.46
N ASN A 3 -17.44 19.43 26.15
CA ASN A 3 -17.46 18.34 25.18
C ASN A 3 -16.00 17.94 25.00
N SER A 4 -15.54 17.06 25.89
CA SER A 4 -14.29 16.34 25.70
C SER A 4 -14.32 15.75 24.29
N LEU A 5 -13.35 16.12 23.45
CA LEU A 5 -13.13 15.46 22.18
C LEU A 5 -12.96 13.97 22.47
N VAL A 6 -14.01 13.19 22.23
CA VAL A 6 -13.93 11.74 22.23
C VAL A 6 -13.14 11.40 20.98
N LEU A 7 -11.90 10.96 21.16
CA LEU A 7 -11.17 10.24 20.13
C LEU A 7 -12.06 9.06 19.73
N LEU A 8 -12.67 9.15 18.55
CA LEU A 8 -13.24 7.98 17.92
C LEU A 8 -12.11 6.98 17.76
N GLN A 9 -12.21 5.85 18.45
CA GLN A 9 -11.30 4.75 18.28
C GLN A 9 -11.59 4.17 16.89
N GLU A 10 -10.84 4.66 15.91
CA GLU A 10 -10.84 4.22 14.51
C GLU A 10 -10.83 2.69 14.48
N THR A 11 -11.99 2.09 14.21
CA THR A 11 -12.15 0.63 14.17
C THR A 11 -11.49 -0.01 12.96
N PHE A 12 -10.94 0.79 12.05
CA PHE A 12 -10.27 0.30 10.85
C PHE A 12 -8.95 -0.41 11.14
N THR A 13 -8.27 -0.11 12.26
CA THR A 13 -6.95 -0.68 12.54
C THR A 13 -7.00 -1.96 13.35
N ASN A 14 -8.09 -2.74 13.38
CA ASN A 14 -8.13 -4.06 14.04
C ASN A 14 -7.56 -4.10 15.50
N GLY A 15 -7.56 -2.95 16.21
CA GLY A 15 -6.94 -2.77 17.52
C GLY A 15 -5.44 -2.41 17.57
N TYR A 16 -4.76 -2.28 16.42
CA TYR A 16 -3.35 -1.89 16.33
C TYR A 16 -3.14 -0.37 16.44
N ARG A 17 -2.02 0.01 17.08
CA ARG A 17 -1.61 1.42 17.25
C ARG A 17 -1.27 2.01 15.88
N ALA A 18 -1.79 3.19 15.56
CA ALA A 18 -1.49 3.91 14.32
C ALA A 18 0.02 4.04 14.04
N GLY A 19 0.83 4.28 15.07
CA GLY A 19 2.29 4.34 14.93
C GLY A 19 2.97 3.05 14.46
N ALA A 20 2.34 1.88 14.62
CA ALA A 20 2.88 0.63 14.07
C ALA A 20 2.72 0.55 12.54
N LEU A 21 1.64 1.12 12.00
CA LEU A 21 1.41 1.19 10.55
C LEU A 21 2.39 2.15 9.88
N ASP A 22 2.72 3.27 10.53
CA ASP A 22 3.72 4.21 10.02
C ASP A 22 5.12 3.60 9.96
N LEU A 23 5.50 2.78 10.95
CA LEU A 23 6.80 2.10 10.93
C LEU A 23 6.89 1.07 9.80
N ILE A 24 5.82 0.31 9.56
CA ILE A 24 5.82 -0.70 8.50
C ILE A 24 5.79 -0.06 7.11
N SER A 25 5.11 1.09 6.94
CA SER A 25 5.09 1.84 5.68
C SER A 25 6.47 2.45 5.38
N LEU A 26 7.12 3.03 6.39
CA LEU A 26 8.50 3.50 6.28
C LEU A 26 9.47 2.36 5.90
N ALA A 27 9.32 1.19 6.54
CA ALA A 27 10.11 0.02 6.21
C ALA A 27 9.91 -0.46 4.76
N SER A 28 8.68 -0.40 4.25
CA SER A 28 8.36 -0.76 2.86
C SER A 28 9.05 0.17 1.85
N ILE A 29 9.01 1.48 2.09
CA ILE A 29 9.67 2.49 1.26
C ILE A 29 11.18 2.28 1.27
N LEU A 30 11.78 2.08 2.46
CA LEU A 30 13.21 1.79 2.59
C LEU A 30 13.60 0.54 1.79
N SER A 31 12.82 -0.54 1.90
CA SER A 31 13.06 -1.77 1.14
C SER A 31 13.01 -1.52 -0.37
N GLY A 32 12.03 -0.74 -0.85
CA GLY A 32 11.92 -0.37 -2.27
C GLY A 32 13.11 0.45 -2.78
N ILE A 33 13.62 1.39 -1.97
CA ILE A 33 14.83 2.15 -2.31
C ILE A 33 16.04 1.20 -2.41
N PHE A 34 16.20 0.27 -1.46
CA PHE A 34 17.30 -0.71 -1.48
C PHE A 34 17.24 -1.66 -2.68
N VAL A 35 16.04 -2.02 -3.17
CA VAL A 35 15.88 -2.80 -4.42
C VAL A 35 16.58 -2.09 -5.58
N ILE A 36 16.39 -0.77 -5.73
CA ILE A 36 16.92 0.02 -6.84
C ILE A 36 18.42 0.31 -6.67
N VAL A 37 18.88 0.58 -5.45
CA VAL A 37 20.27 0.97 -5.17
C VAL A 37 21.24 -0.21 -5.26
N SER A 38 20.79 -1.42 -4.98
CA SER A 38 21.66 -2.60 -4.92
C SER A 38 22.18 -3.02 -6.31
N LYS A 39 23.52 -3.18 -6.42
CA LYS A 39 24.20 -3.55 -7.68
C LYS A 39 24.14 -5.04 -7.98
N ASN A 40 24.04 -5.87 -6.95
CA ASN A 40 23.97 -7.32 -7.08
C ASN A 40 22.50 -7.73 -7.31
N PRO A 41 22.16 -8.37 -8.44
CA PRO A 41 20.77 -8.66 -8.77
C PRO A 41 20.11 -9.58 -7.74
N ILE A 42 20.86 -10.54 -7.17
CA ILE A 42 20.36 -11.43 -6.11
C ILE A 42 19.98 -10.64 -4.86
N VAL A 43 20.78 -9.64 -4.48
CA VAL A 43 20.52 -8.79 -3.31
C VAL A 43 19.31 -7.87 -3.57
N SER A 44 19.17 -7.36 -4.79
CA SER A 44 17.99 -6.58 -5.21
C SER A 44 16.70 -7.36 -5.03
N VAL A 45 16.67 -8.63 -5.46
CA VAL A 45 15.49 -9.48 -5.32
C VAL A 45 15.21 -9.87 -3.88
N LEU A 46 16.23 -10.04 -3.04
CA LEU A 46 16.04 -10.28 -1.62
C LEU A 46 15.34 -9.09 -0.93
N PHE A 47 15.70 -7.85 -1.29
CA PHE A 47 14.97 -6.66 -0.81
C PHE A 47 13.56 -6.54 -1.41
N LEU A 48 13.30 -7.12 -2.58
CA LEU A 48 11.96 -7.17 -3.18
C LEU A 48 11.06 -8.16 -2.44
N ILE A 49 11.61 -9.31 -1.99
CA ILE A 49 10.93 -10.22 -1.06
C ILE A 49 10.59 -9.48 0.24
N GLY A 50 11.53 -8.71 0.79
CA GLY A 50 11.31 -7.86 1.96
C GLY A 50 10.19 -6.84 1.77
N LEU A 51 10.10 -6.21 0.60
CA LEU A 51 9.03 -5.27 0.24
C LEU A 51 7.66 -5.98 0.25
N PHE A 52 7.52 -7.11 -0.43
CA PHE A 52 6.24 -7.83 -0.44
C PHE A 52 5.85 -8.37 0.94
N LEU A 53 6.82 -8.76 1.77
CA LEU A 53 6.57 -9.16 3.15
C LEU A 53 6.08 -7.97 4.00
N SER A 54 6.68 -6.78 3.83
CA SER A 54 6.24 -5.56 4.52
C SER A 54 4.81 -5.16 4.12
N ILE A 55 4.44 -5.29 2.85
CA ILE A 55 3.09 -5.03 2.35
C ILE A 55 2.10 -6.07 2.89
N ALA A 56 2.47 -7.35 2.89
CA ALA A 56 1.63 -8.40 3.48
C ALA A 56 1.37 -8.14 4.97
N CYS A 57 2.41 -7.76 5.72
CA CYS A 57 2.29 -7.38 7.13
C CYS A 57 1.36 -6.17 7.31
N TYR A 58 1.54 -5.11 6.50
CA TYR A 58 0.66 -3.94 6.50
C TYR A 58 -0.82 -4.32 6.31
N LEU A 59 -1.11 -5.18 5.34
CA LEU A 59 -2.47 -5.63 5.05
C LEU A 59 -3.07 -6.53 6.16
N LEU A 60 -2.25 -7.39 6.77
CA LEU A 60 -2.69 -8.21 7.90
C LEU A 60 -3.04 -7.36 9.12
N VAL A 61 -2.24 -6.32 9.41
CA VAL A 61 -2.49 -5.37 10.51
C VAL A 61 -3.77 -4.56 10.27
N LEU A 62 -4.08 -4.21 9.02
CA LEU A 62 -5.35 -3.57 8.63
C LEU A 62 -6.58 -4.51 8.68
N GLY A 63 -6.40 -5.79 9.01
CA GLY A 63 -7.48 -6.76 9.07
C GLY A 63 -7.87 -7.40 7.74
N LEU A 64 -7.16 -7.11 6.66
CA LEU A 64 -7.35 -7.75 5.35
C LEU A 64 -6.62 -9.11 5.30
N ASN A 65 -7.02 -10.05 6.16
CA ASN A 65 -6.28 -11.30 6.39
C ASN A 65 -6.11 -12.14 5.11
N PHE A 66 -7.18 -12.30 4.32
CA PHE A 66 -7.11 -13.07 3.07
C PHE A 66 -6.14 -12.44 2.05
N LEU A 67 -6.20 -11.12 1.90
CA LEU A 67 -5.38 -10.40 0.93
C LEU A 67 -3.90 -10.41 1.35
N GLY A 68 -3.62 -10.19 2.64
CA GLY A 68 -2.27 -10.30 3.19
C GLY A 68 -1.66 -11.70 3.04
N LEU A 69 -2.42 -12.76 3.35
CA LEU A 69 -1.97 -14.14 3.13
C LEU A 69 -1.75 -14.46 1.66
N SER A 70 -2.60 -13.95 0.75
CA SER A 70 -2.43 -14.13 -0.69
C SER A 70 -1.12 -13.49 -1.20
N TYR A 71 -0.73 -12.33 -0.67
CA TYR A 71 0.57 -11.71 -0.96
C TYR A 71 1.75 -12.58 -0.52
N LEU A 72 1.66 -13.24 0.64
CA LEU A 72 2.69 -14.16 1.10
C LEU A 72 2.78 -15.40 0.19
N LEU A 73 1.64 -16.03 -0.14
CA LEU A 73 1.64 -17.29 -0.89
C LEU A 73 1.97 -17.12 -2.37
N VAL A 74 1.34 -16.14 -3.05
CA VAL A 74 1.46 -16.01 -4.51
C VAL A 74 2.64 -15.13 -4.89
N TYR A 75 2.74 -13.94 -4.30
CA TYR A 75 3.77 -12.97 -4.68
C TYR A 75 5.13 -13.32 -4.09
N VAL A 76 5.23 -13.48 -2.77
CA VAL A 76 6.50 -13.91 -2.14
C VAL A 76 6.79 -15.37 -2.47
N GLY A 77 5.82 -16.26 -2.28
CA GLY A 77 6.01 -17.70 -2.38
C GLY A 77 6.29 -18.24 -3.79
N ALA A 78 5.51 -17.83 -4.79
CA ALA A 78 5.65 -18.37 -6.15
C ALA A 78 6.44 -17.42 -7.06
N VAL A 79 5.93 -16.21 -7.28
CA VAL A 79 6.44 -15.31 -8.32
C VAL A 79 7.86 -14.83 -8.00
N THR A 80 8.10 -14.35 -6.79
CA THR A 80 9.40 -13.74 -6.44
C THR A 80 10.49 -14.79 -6.23
N ILE A 81 10.15 -15.96 -5.67
CA ILE A 81 11.11 -17.08 -5.54
C ILE A 81 11.43 -17.69 -6.91
N LEU A 82 10.45 -17.81 -7.81
CA LEU A 82 10.72 -18.20 -9.21
C LEU A 82 11.64 -17.18 -9.87
N PHE A 83 11.38 -15.89 -9.64
CA PHE A 83 12.28 -14.85 -10.13
C PHE A 83 13.69 -15.09 -9.59
N LEU A 84 13.88 -15.26 -8.26
CA LEU A 84 15.15 -15.62 -7.56
C LEU A 84 15.90 -16.74 -8.27
N PHE A 85 15.22 -17.84 -8.55
CA PHE A 85 15.81 -18.97 -9.23
C PHE A 85 16.33 -18.61 -10.62
N ILE A 86 15.53 -17.87 -11.41
CA ILE A 86 15.91 -17.44 -12.76
C ILE A 86 17.14 -16.53 -12.74
N LEU A 87 17.19 -15.50 -11.90
CA LEU A 87 18.36 -14.60 -11.90
C LEU A 87 19.62 -15.22 -11.32
N MET A 88 19.53 -16.28 -10.50
CA MET A 88 20.70 -17.04 -10.08
C MET A 88 21.25 -17.90 -11.22
N LEU A 89 20.37 -18.49 -12.03
CA LEU A 89 20.77 -19.29 -13.20
C LEU A 89 21.34 -18.43 -14.33
N ILE A 90 20.89 -17.19 -14.46
CA ILE A 90 21.44 -16.26 -15.43
C ILE A 90 22.76 -15.70 -14.89
N ASN A 91 23.86 -15.97 -15.58
CA ASN A 91 25.15 -15.34 -15.29
C ASN A 91 25.12 -13.87 -15.74
N VAL A 92 24.63 -12.99 -14.86
CA VAL A 92 24.64 -11.55 -15.09
C VAL A 92 26.05 -11.02 -14.87
N ARG A 93 26.78 -10.79 -15.96
CA ARG A 93 28.04 -10.04 -15.91
C ARG A 93 27.72 -8.58 -15.58
N ILE A 94 28.23 -8.09 -14.46
CA ILE A 94 28.22 -6.66 -14.13
C ILE A 94 29.09 -5.98 -15.17
N SER A 95 28.48 -5.51 -16.26
CA SER A 95 29.20 -4.74 -17.28
C SER A 95 29.67 -3.45 -16.65
N GLU A 96 30.96 -3.44 -16.32
CA GLU A 96 31.73 -2.29 -15.90
C GLU A 96 32.05 -1.41 -17.13
N LEU A 97 31.04 -1.07 -17.93
CA LEU A 97 31.13 0.15 -18.73
C LEU A 97 30.77 1.29 -17.80
N LEU A 98 31.79 1.79 -17.11
CA LEU A 98 31.85 3.14 -16.58
C LEU A 98 31.69 4.14 -17.75
N SER A 99 30.51 4.18 -18.37
CA SER A 99 30.06 5.45 -18.89
C SER A 99 29.78 6.29 -17.66
N GLN A 100 30.58 7.33 -17.49
CA GLN A 100 30.42 8.48 -16.60
C GLN A 100 29.00 9.08 -16.71
N THR A 101 27.97 8.35 -16.29
CA THR A 101 26.56 8.75 -16.28
C THR A 101 25.90 8.31 -14.97
N SER A 102 26.59 8.59 -13.85
CA SER A 102 26.07 8.40 -12.49
C SER A 102 24.99 9.42 -12.11
N ASN A 103 24.40 10.13 -13.08
CA ASN A 103 23.49 11.25 -12.83
C ASN A 103 22.05 10.99 -13.33
N SER A 104 21.68 9.74 -13.61
CA SER A 104 20.30 9.36 -13.95
C SER A 104 19.39 9.17 -12.72
N LEU A 105 19.97 8.95 -11.53
CA LEU A 105 19.24 8.84 -10.27
C LEU A 105 18.41 10.10 -9.92
N PRO A 106 18.94 11.35 -10.02
CA PRO A 106 18.13 12.53 -9.77
C PRO A 106 17.00 12.72 -10.79
N LEU A 107 17.19 12.29 -12.04
CA LEU A 107 16.13 12.33 -13.05
C LEU A 107 15.01 11.33 -12.73
N GLY A 108 15.38 10.10 -12.31
CA GLY A 108 14.41 9.10 -11.86
C GLY A 108 13.60 9.57 -10.66
N LEU A 109 14.27 10.18 -9.66
CA LEU A 109 13.61 10.77 -8.51
C LEU A 109 12.65 11.90 -8.92
N LEU A 110 13.05 12.79 -9.84
CA LEU A 110 12.20 13.87 -10.34
C LEU A 110 10.94 13.35 -11.03
N VAL A 111 11.05 12.30 -11.85
CA VAL A 111 9.90 11.68 -12.51
C VAL A 111 8.97 11.02 -11.48
N THR A 112 9.51 10.27 -10.53
CA THR A 112 8.71 9.63 -9.47
C THR A 112 7.99 10.67 -8.60
N LEU A 113 8.65 11.77 -8.23
CA LEU A 113 8.04 12.84 -7.45
C LEU A 113 6.92 13.54 -8.24
N SER A 114 7.18 13.85 -9.51
CA SER A 114 6.20 14.50 -10.40
C SER A 114 4.96 13.64 -10.59
N PHE A 115 5.16 12.34 -10.82
CA PHE A 115 4.06 11.39 -10.95
C PHE A 115 3.28 11.24 -9.63
N SER A 116 3.99 11.14 -8.50
CA SER A 116 3.35 11.06 -7.18
C SER A 116 2.48 12.28 -6.91
N TYR A 117 2.95 13.49 -7.23
CA TYR A 117 2.18 14.72 -7.08
C TYR A 117 0.90 14.71 -7.94
N PHE A 118 1.00 14.28 -9.19
CA PHE A 118 -0.15 14.16 -10.08
C PHE A 118 -1.19 13.18 -9.54
N VAL A 119 -0.76 12.02 -9.03
CA VAL A 119 -1.66 11.03 -8.43
C VAL A 119 -2.40 11.63 -7.22
N TYR A 120 -1.72 12.37 -6.34
CA TYR A 120 -2.38 13.03 -5.21
C TYR A 120 -3.48 14.01 -5.64
N GLN A 121 -3.32 14.68 -6.78
CA GLN A 121 -4.31 15.61 -7.29
C GLN A 121 -5.51 14.91 -7.96
N VAL A 122 -5.31 13.72 -8.53
CA VAL A 122 -6.37 12.95 -9.18
C VAL A 122 -7.29 12.23 -8.19
N LEU A 123 -6.77 11.83 -7.02
CA LEU A 123 -7.61 11.19 -6.00
C LEU A 123 -8.62 12.20 -5.44
N PRO A 124 -9.94 11.87 -5.44
CA PRO A 124 -10.93 12.67 -4.73
C PRO A 124 -10.53 12.82 -3.26
N HIS A 125 -10.08 14.02 -2.89
CA HIS A 125 -9.85 14.36 -1.51
C HIS A 125 -11.21 14.50 -0.82
N PRO A 126 -11.49 13.73 0.26
CA PRO A 126 -12.69 13.96 1.05
C PRO A 126 -12.70 15.42 1.48
N ALA A 127 -13.82 16.09 1.22
CA ALA A 127 -14.00 17.53 1.34
C ALA A 127 -13.33 18.11 2.60
N GLN A 128 -12.44 19.07 2.38
CA GLN A 128 -11.88 19.95 3.41
C GLN A 128 -12.97 20.84 4.06
N ASP A 129 -14.21 20.77 3.57
CA ASP A 129 -15.30 21.68 3.93
C ASP A 129 -15.88 21.48 5.34
N LEU A 130 -15.44 20.47 6.11
CA LEU A 130 -15.85 20.28 7.51
C LEU A 130 -14.76 20.57 8.54
N TYR A 131 -13.57 20.98 8.10
CA TYR A 131 -12.56 21.56 8.96
C TYR A 131 -12.23 22.94 8.39
N GLY A 132 -12.98 23.96 8.84
CA GLY A 132 -12.63 25.35 8.67
C GLY A 132 -11.26 25.61 9.29
N LEU A 133 -10.22 25.39 8.50
CA LEU A 133 -8.88 25.89 8.67
C LEU A 133 -8.56 26.60 7.36
N ASP A 134 -9.04 27.83 7.29
CA ASP A 134 -8.51 28.84 6.37
C ASP A 134 -6.98 28.76 6.37
N ALA A 135 -6.43 28.58 5.17
CA ALA A 135 -5.04 28.89 4.80
C ALA A 135 -4.00 28.70 5.93
N MET A 136 -3.64 27.45 6.24
CA MET A 136 -2.37 27.20 6.90
C MET A 136 -1.26 27.41 5.87
N GLU A 137 -0.81 28.66 5.76
CA GLU A 137 0.30 29.03 4.91
C GLU A 137 1.53 28.18 5.25
N THR A 138 2.10 27.56 4.22
CA THR A 138 3.39 26.85 4.25
C THR A 138 4.57 27.74 4.69
N SER A 139 4.34 29.06 4.82
CA SER A 139 5.29 30.05 5.35
C SER A 139 5.53 29.91 6.86
N GLY A 140 4.52 29.50 7.65
CA GLY A 140 4.60 29.49 9.12
C GLY A 140 5.46 28.37 9.72
N TYR A 141 5.57 27.23 9.04
CA TYR A 141 6.37 26.10 9.53
C TYR A 141 7.87 26.35 9.45
N LEU A 142 8.33 27.10 8.43
CA LEU A 142 9.73 27.51 8.32
C LEU A 142 10.07 28.62 9.33
N ASP A 143 9.15 29.55 9.57
CA ASP A 143 9.39 30.67 10.48
C ASP A 143 9.38 30.25 11.97
N GLY A 144 8.57 29.25 12.34
CA GLY A 144 8.58 28.65 13.69
C GLY A 144 9.86 27.85 14.01
N PHE A 145 10.50 27.27 12.98
CA PHE A 145 11.76 26.55 13.15
C PHE A 145 12.96 27.49 13.35
N ILE A 146 12.89 28.71 12.80
CA ILE A 146 13.94 29.74 12.92
C ILE A 146 13.75 30.63 14.16
N SER A 147 12.50 30.95 14.53
CA SER A 147 12.20 31.87 15.65
C SER A 147 12.09 31.19 17.02
N GLY A 148 12.09 29.86 17.09
CA GLY A 148 11.99 29.11 18.35
C GLY A 148 10.65 29.24 19.07
N VAL A 149 9.62 29.80 18.41
CA VAL A 149 8.27 29.91 18.93
C VAL A 149 7.38 28.92 18.20
N ALA A 150 6.90 27.91 18.92
CA ALA A 150 5.94 26.94 18.39
C ALA A 150 4.64 27.66 17.98
N PRO A 151 4.06 27.39 16.80
CA PRO A 151 2.82 28.01 16.37
C PRO A 151 1.65 27.34 17.11
N TYR A 152 1.17 27.99 18.15
CA TYR A 152 -0.14 27.66 18.74
C TYR A 152 -1.18 28.57 18.10
N SER A 153 -1.97 28.04 17.18
CA SER A 153 -3.18 28.71 16.70
C SER A 153 -4.26 28.63 17.77
N SER A 154 -4.59 29.78 18.37
CA SER A 154 -5.71 29.90 19.32
C SER A 154 -7.04 29.87 18.56
N ILE A 155 -7.74 28.73 18.60
CA ILE A 155 -9.09 28.60 18.05
C ILE A 155 -10.11 29.14 19.07
N SER A 156 -10.75 30.27 18.76
CA SER A 156 -11.89 30.81 19.49
C SER A 156 -13.20 30.21 18.95
N ALA A 157 -13.74 29.21 19.63
CA ALA A 157 -14.99 28.55 19.23
C ALA A 157 -16.23 29.32 19.74
N SER A 158 -16.94 29.99 18.84
CA SER A 158 -18.29 30.53 19.08
C SER A 158 -19.33 29.44 18.88
N SER A 159 -20.03 29.07 19.96
CA SER A 159 -21.07 28.03 19.98
C SER A 159 -22.40 28.51 19.41
N SER A 160 -22.89 27.89 18.34
CA SER A 160 -24.29 27.99 17.93
C SER A 160 -24.80 26.71 17.26
N GLY A 161 -25.61 25.94 18.01
CA GLY A 161 -26.84 25.36 17.49
C GLY A 161 -26.81 23.98 16.81
N SER A 162 -27.72 23.14 17.31
CA SER A 162 -28.38 21.99 16.66
C SER A 162 -27.64 20.66 16.65
N GLY A 163 -28.13 19.75 17.49
CA GLY A 163 -27.74 18.34 17.50
C GLY A 163 -28.02 17.68 16.15
N SER A 164 -26.96 17.26 15.50
CA SER A 164 -26.99 16.16 14.55
C SER A 164 -26.68 14.89 15.34
N GLU A 165 -27.70 14.07 15.57
CA GLU A 165 -27.48 12.66 15.87
C GLU A 165 -26.71 12.07 14.69
N VAL A 166 -25.40 11.96 14.84
CA VAL A 166 -24.59 11.22 13.89
C VAL A 166 -24.93 9.75 14.11
N MET A 167 -25.80 9.23 13.25
CA MET A 167 -26.11 7.82 13.10
C MET A 167 -24.84 7.06 12.67
N PHE A 168 -23.95 6.79 13.62
CA PHE A 168 -22.93 5.76 13.47
C PHE A 168 -23.54 4.42 13.89
N VAL A 169 -24.11 3.69 12.93
CA VAL A 169 -24.39 2.26 13.10
C VAL A 169 -23.06 1.51 13.02
N THR A 170 -22.30 1.56 14.11
CA THR A 170 -21.38 0.49 14.49
C THR A 170 -21.83 -0.03 15.85
N SER A 171 -23.12 -0.35 15.94
CA SER A 171 -23.53 -1.25 16.99
C SER A 171 -22.97 -2.63 16.60
N LYS A 172 -22.11 -3.19 17.46
CA LYS A 172 -21.92 -4.64 17.55
C LYS A 172 -23.28 -5.26 17.91
N ILE A 173 -24.20 -5.29 16.95
CA ILE A 173 -25.48 -5.95 17.07
C ILE A 173 -25.14 -7.44 17.08
N TRP A 174 -25.60 -8.14 18.10
CA TRP A 174 -25.42 -9.58 18.28
C TRP A 174 -25.78 -10.39 17.01
N ASP A 175 -26.74 -9.91 16.23
CA ASP A 175 -27.14 -10.45 14.92
C ASP A 175 -26.03 -10.35 13.85
N GLY A 176 -25.25 -9.27 13.85
CA GLY A 176 -24.13 -9.07 12.93
C GLY A 176 -22.94 -10.00 13.17
N SER A 177 -22.76 -10.49 14.41
CA SER A 177 -21.74 -11.49 14.74
C SER A 177 -22.15 -12.90 14.29
N LEU A 178 -23.45 -13.21 14.31
CA LEU A 178 -23.98 -14.48 13.79
C LEU A 178 -23.89 -14.54 12.24
N ALA A 179 -23.98 -13.38 11.59
CA ALA A 179 -23.83 -13.22 10.16
C ALA A 179 -22.41 -12.82 9.71
N GLU A 180 -21.41 -12.85 10.61
CA GLU A 180 -20.03 -12.44 10.31
C GLU A 180 -19.39 -13.43 9.35
N THR A 181 -19.57 -13.19 8.05
CA THR A 181 -18.92 -13.98 7.01
C THR A 181 -17.45 -13.60 6.92
N THR A 182 -16.59 -14.61 6.92
CA THR A 182 -15.15 -14.41 6.72
C THR A 182 -14.85 -13.75 5.37
N HIS A 183 -13.73 -13.02 5.27
CA HIS A 183 -13.31 -12.38 4.02
C HIS A 183 -13.24 -13.37 2.84
N ILE A 184 -12.79 -14.61 3.07
CA ILE A 184 -12.71 -15.65 2.05
C ILE A 184 -14.11 -16.05 1.55
N THR A 185 -15.08 -16.20 2.46
CA THR A 185 -16.45 -16.57 2.09
C THR A 185 -17.16 -15.46 1.32
N SER A 186 -16.94 -14.19 1.69
CA SER A 186 -17.54 -13.05 0.98
C SER A 186 -16.97 -12.89 -0.43
N ILE A 187 -15.63 -12.96 -0.59
CA ILE A 187 -15.00 -12.93 -1.93
C ILE A 187 -15.48 -14.12 -2.76
N GLY A 188 -15.51 -15.31 -2.17
CA GLY A 188 -15.95 -16.53 -2.85
C GLY A 188 -17.39 -16.41 -3.36
N ASN A 189 -18.31 -15.96 -2.51
CA ASN A 189 -19.71 -15.82 -2.89
C ASN A 189 -19.86 -14.91 -4.12
N ILE A 190 -19.23 -13.73 -4.10
CA ILE A 190 -19.29 -12.75 -5.19
C ILE A 190 -18.61 -13.26 -6.47
N MET A 191 -17.44 -13.90 -6.34
CA MET A 191 -16.66 -14.40 -7.48
C MET A 191 -17.34 -15.58 -8.19
N TYR A 192 -17.96 -16.49 -7.43
CA TYR A 192 -18.61 -17.67 -8.01
C TYR A 192 -20.03 -17.41 -8.52
N THR A 193 -20.78 -16.48 -7.93
CA THR A 193 -22.17 -16.19 -8.39
C THR A 193 -22.25 -14.98 -9.33
N SER A 194 -21.81 -13.79 -8.90
CA SER A 194 -22.01 -12.56 -9.68
C SER A 194 -20.96 -12.34 -10.77
N TYR A 195 -19.69 -12.66 -10.50
CA TYR A 195 -18.56 -12.38 -11.42
C TYR A 195 -17.93 -13.65 -12.02
N SER A 196 -18.71 -14.71 -12.21
CA SER A 196 -18.20 -15.99 -12.72
C SER A 196 -17.51 -15.88 -14.08
N ILE A 197 -17.90 -14.90 -14.93
CA ILE A 197 -17.25 -14.66 -16.22
C ILE A 197 -15.79 -14.24 -16.09
N TRP A 198 -15.46 -13.40 -15.10
CA TRP A 198 -14.08 -13.01 -14.83
C TRP A 198 -13.25 -14.21 -14.38
N LEU A 199 -13.83 -15.11 -13.58
CA LEU A 199 -13.19 -16.35 -13.17
C LEU A 199 -12.88 -17.24 -14.39
N ILE A 200 -13.82 -17.42 -15.31
CA ILE A 200 -13.60 -18.20 -16.54
C ILE A 200 -12.44 -17.61 -17.35
N ILE A 201 -12.39 -16.27 -17.49
CA ILE A 201 -11.27 -15.59 -18.17
C ILE A 201 -9.94 -15.87 -17.45
N THR A 202 -9.88 -15.79 -16.11
CA THR A 202 -8.65 -16.12 -15.37
C THR A 202 -8.20 -17.57 -15.54
N SER A 203 -9.13 -18.52 -15.66
CA SER A 203 -8.81 -19.92 -15.95
C SER A 203 -8.15 -20.09 -17.32
N ILE A 204 -8.68 -19.39 -18.33
CA ILE A 204 -8.08 -19.37 -19.69
C ILE A 204 -6.69 -18.73 -19.65
N ILE A 205 -6.49 -17.66 -18.88
CA ILE A 205 -5.17 -17.02 -18.71
C ILE A 205 -4.17 -17.97 -18.05
N LEU A 206 -4.58 -18.74 -17.03
CA LEU A 206 -3.71 -19.71 -16.36
C LEU A 206 -3.33 -20.85 -17.31
N LEU A 207 -4.29 -21.36 -18.09
CA LEU A 207 -4.03 -22.35 -19.14
C LEU A 207 -3.03 -21.79 -20.16
N LEU A 208 -3.23 -20.56 -20.62
CA LEU A 208 -2.34 -19.91 -21.58
C LEU A 208 -0.93 -19.72 -21.01
N ALA A 209 -0.80 -19.39 -19.72
CA ALA A 209 0.49 -19.27 -19.07
C ALA A 209 1.25 -20.61 -19.06
N MET A 210 0.56 -21.72 -18.77
CA MET A 210 1.16 -23.06 -18.80
C MET A 210 1.55 -23.48 -20.22
N VAL A 211 0.64 -23.36 -21.19
CA VAL A 211 0.91 -23.72 -22.60
C VAL A 211 2.00 -22.83 -23.18
N GLY A 212 2.00 -21.53 -22.86
CA GLY A 212 3.00 -20.57 -23.29
C GLY A 212 4.40 -20.92 -22.79
N ALA A 213 4.56 -21.27 -21.52
CA ALA A 213 5.84 -21.72 -20.97
C ALA A 213 6.36 -23.00 -21.66
N ILE A 214 5.47 -23.95 -21.96
CA ILE A 214 5.83 -25.21 -22.65
C ILE A 214 6.28 -24.93 -24.09
N VAL A 215 5.50 -24.15 -24.85
CA VAL A 215 5.81 -23.85 -26.26
C VAL A 215 7.11 -23.05 -26.40
N ILE A 216 7.42 -22.16 -25.45
CA ILE A 216 8.69 -21.40 -25.46
C ILE A 216 9.90 -22.32 -25.19
N THR A 217 9.73 -23.39 -24.41
CA THR A 217 10.84 -24.26 -24.00
C THR A 217 10.99 -25.51 -24.87
N ILE A 218 9.99 -25.87 -25.67
CA ILE A 218 10.04 -27.06 -26.51
C ILE A 218 10.99 -26.85 -27.69
N LYS A 219 12.07 -27.64 -27.74
CA LYS A 219 12.95 -27.70 -28.92
C LYS A 219 12.30 -28.55 -30.00
N GLN A 220 12.13 -27.98 -31.19
CA GLN A 220 11.81 -28.77 -32.38
C GLN A 220 13.01 -29.67 -32.70
N LYS A 221 12.73 -30.96 -32.81
CA LYS A 221 13.68 -31.95 -33.28
C LYS A 221 13.34 -32.17 -34.75
N ASP A 222 14.24 -31.76 -35.63
CA ASP A 222 14.19 -32.14 -37.05
C ASP A 222 14.24 -33.67 -37.19
#